data_AF-A0A368GR61-F1
#
_entry.id   AF-A0A368GR61-F1
#
_cell.length_a   1.000
_cell.length_b   1.000
_cell.length_c   1.000
_cell.angle_alpha   90.00
_cell.angle_beta   90.00
_cell.angle_gamma   90.00
#
_symmetry.space_group_name_H-M   'P 1'
#
loop_
_entity.id
_entity.type
_entity.pdbx_description
1 polymer ?
#
loop_
_entity_poly.entity_id
_entity_poly.type
_entity_poly.pdbx_seq_one_letter_code
_entity_poly.pdbx_strand_id
1 'polypeptide(L)'
;MFIFGYILSIFFFVFISDVSSAARCPRLPEPEDGHIEYNSQLSRGTYEDGTIAKLWCELNRKEGPMYTTCVDGYWDPPKLAKCERKGPKRRSCKDIKHGPESNITYSVTNAKGRHPHLSTALKECIDGAPVLGTIFQPLNNVILEELKKFR
;
A
#
# COMPACT_ATOMS: atom_id res chain seq x y z
N MET A 1 -71.49 -5.93 -10.68
CA MET A 1 -70.48 -5.19 -11.48
C MET A 1 -69.50 -4.36 -10.64
N PHE A 2 -69.65 -4.26 -9.30
CA PHE A 2 -68.74 -3.47 -8.46
C PHE A 2 -67.59 -4.28 -7.80
N ILE A 3 -67.79 -5.59 -7.63
CA ILE A 3 -66.83 -6.47 -6.94
C ILE A 3 -65.59 -6.74 -7.81
N PHE A 4 -65.77 -6.93 -9.13
CA PHE A 4 -64.65 -7.13 -10.06
C PHE A 4 -63.71 -5.92 -10.16
N GLY A 5 -64.26 -4.71 -10.07
CA GLY A 5 -63.44 -3.48 -10.06
C GLY A 5 -62.63 -3.32 -8.78
N TYR A 6 -63.20 -3.72 -7.64
CA TYR A 6 -62.50 -3.69 -6.35
C TYR A 6 -61.39 -4.74 -6.28
N ILE A 7 -61.64 -5.93 -6.82
CA ILE A 7 -60.64 -7.00 -6.93
C ILE A 7 -59.49 -6.56 -7.85
N LEU A 8 -59.78 -6.01 -9.03
CA LEU A 8 -58.75 -5.49 -9.94
C LEU A 8 -57.95 -4.34 -9.32
N SER A 9 -58.59 -3.48 -8.51
CA SER A 9 -57.92 -2.42 -7.75
C SER A 9 -57.02 -2.99 -6.65
N ILE A 10 -57.47 -3.98 -5.89
CA ILE A 10 -56.65 -4.66 -4.87
C ILE A 10 -55.48 -5.39 -5.52
N PHE A 11 -55.69 -6.07 -6.65
CA PHE A 11 -54.60 -6.69 -7.41
C PHE A 11 -53.60 -5.63 -7.91
N PHE A 12 -54.06 -4.48 -8.38
CA PHE A 12 -53.19 -3.37 -8.78
C PHE A 12 -52.39 -2.80 -7.59
N PHE A 13 -52.98 -2.69 -6.40
CA PHE A 13 -52.29 -2.24 -5.19
C PHE A 13 -51.30 -3.27 -4.65
N VAL A 14 -51.64 -4.57 -4.67
CA VAL A 14 -50.74 -5.65 -4.24
C VAL A 14 -49.54 -5.77 -5.18
N PHE A 15 -49.72 -5.58 -6.50
CA PHE A 15 -48.63 -5.60 -7.47
C PHE A 15 -47.61 -4.45 -7.34
N ILE A 16 -47.93 -3.36 -6.65
CA ILE A 16 -47.01 -2.21 -6.46
C ILE A 16 -46.15 -2.38 -5.19
N SER A 17 -46.50 -3.32 -4.31
CA SER A 17 -45.89 -3.46 -2.98
C SER A 17 -44.51 -4.14 -2.98
N ASP A 18 -44.13 -4.82 -4.07
CA ASP A 18 -42.84 -5.53 -4.14
C ASP A 18 -41.74 -4.70 -4.81
N VAL A 19 -41.78 -3.37 -4.69
CA VAL A 19 -40.55 -2.59 -4.85
C VAL A 19 -39.78 -2.70 -3.53
N SER A 20 -39.17 -3.87 -3.31
CA SER A 20 -37.96 -3.92 -2.50
C SER A 20 -37.05 -2.87 -3.12
N SER A 21 -36.86 -1.74 -2.42
CA SER A 21 -35.85 -0.78 -2.80
C SER A 21 -34.53 -1.54 -2.69
N ALA A 22 -34.13 -2.17 -3.80
CA ALA A 22 -32.93 -2.99 -3.84
C ALA A 22 -31.82 -2.14 -3.25
N ALA A 23 -31.37 -2.52 -2.06
CA ALA A 23 -30.41 -1.73 -1.34
C ALA A 23 -29.10 -1.85 -2.13
N ARG A 24 -28.61 -0.73 -2.64
CA ARG A 24 -27.48 -0.72 -3.58
C ARG A 24 -26.25 -0.13 -2.92
N CYS A 25 -25.10 -0.77 -3.12
CA CYS A 25 -23.85 -0.29 -2.58
C CYS A 25 -23.16 0.70 -3.53
N PRO A 26 -22.53 1.77 -3.01
CA PRO A 26 -21.73 2.68 -3.82
C PRO A 26 -20.47 1.98 -4.34
N ARG A 27 -19.90 2.49 -5.43
CA ARG A 27 -18.59 2.01 -5.91
C ARG A 27 -17.51 2.26 -4.85
N LEU A 28 -16.70 1.24 -4.55
CA LEU A 28 -15.55 1.40 -3.65
C LEU A 28 -14.45 2.23 -4.34
N PRO A 29 -13.71 3.06 -3.58
CA PRO A 29 -12.57 3.80 -4.13
C PRO A 29 -11.50 2.83 -4.63
N GLU A 30 -10.92 3.13 -5.79
CA GLU A 30 -9.86 2.32 -6.37
C GLU A 30 -8.61 2.36 -5.45
N PRO A 31 -8.02 1.22 -5.10
CA PRO A 31 -6.81 1.16 -4.28
C PRO A 31 -5.58 1.63 -5.08
N GLU A 32 -4.62 2.24 -4.38
CA GLU A 32 -3.29 2.53 -4.95
C GLU A 32 -2.53 1.20 -5.12
N ASP A 33 -1.96 0.96 -6.31
CA ASP A 33 -1.20 -0.27 -6.66
C ASP A 33 -2.01 -1.58 -6.56
N GLY A 34 -3.31 -1.51 -6.85
CA GLY A 34 -4.19 -2.67 -6.97
C GLY A 34 -5.42 -2.36 -7.82
N HIS A 35 -6.31 -3.32 -7.93
CA HIS A 35 -7.64 -3.10 -8.50
C HIS A 35 -8.71 -3.91 -7.78
N ILE A 36 -9.96 -3.45 -7.86
CA ILE A 36 -11.11 -4.17 -7.30
C ILE A 36 -11.91 -4.84 -8.42
N GLU A 37 -12.06 -6.16 -8.31
CA GLU A 37 -12.91 -6.96 -9.20
C GLU A 37 -14.27 -7.19 -8.54
N TYR A 38 -15.34 -6.98 -9.31
CA TYR A 38 -16.71 -7.19 -8.84
C TYR A 38 -17.32 -8.38 -9.59
N ASN A 39 -18.06 -9.23 -8.88
CA ASN A 39 -18.76 -10.36 -9.51
C ASN A 39 -19.99 -9.95 -10.33
N SER A 40 -20.44 -8.69 -10.20
CA SER A 40 -21.62 -8.16 -10.86
C SER A 40 -21.29 -6.90 -11.66
N GLN A 41 -22.16 -6.60 -12.63
CA GLN A 41 -22.04 -5.37 -13.41
C GLN A 41 -22.50 -4.16 -12.59
N LEU A 42 -21.89 -3.01 -12.87
CA LEU A 42 -22.29 -1.75 -12.28
C LEU A 42 -23.59 -1.26 -12.93
N SER A 43 -24.64 -1.06 -12.13
CA SER A 43 -25.95 -0.59 -12.60
C SER A 43 -26.25 0.78 -12.01
N ARG A 44 -26.49 1.78 -12.88
CA ARG A 44 -26.80 3.16 -12.47
C ARG A 44 -25.76 3.78 -11.50
N GLY A 45 -24.48 3.38 -11.61
CA GLY A 45 -23.41 3.88 -10.75
C GLY A 45 -23.32 3.19 -9.37
N THR A 46 -24.08 2.12 -9.14
CA THR A 46 -24.12 1.35 -7.89
C THR A 46 -24.13 -0.15 -8.14
N TYR A 47 -23.79 -0.94 -7.12
CA TYR A 47 -23.84 -2.40 -7.15
C TYR A 47 -25.11 -2.90 -6.46
N GLU A 48 -25.67 -4.00 -6.97
CA GLU A 48 -26.86 -4.61 -6.37
C GLU A 48 -26.50 -5.33 -5.07
N ASP A 49 -27.52 -5.60 -4.27
CA ASP A 49 -27.34 -6.42 -3.07
C ASP A 49 -26.82 -7.82 -3.43
N GLY A 50 -25.91 -8.36 -2.62
CA GLY A 50 -25.22 -9.63 -2.89
C GLY A 50 -24.01 -9.54 -3.82
N THR A 51 -23.68 -8.35 -4.35
CA THR A 51 -22.42 -8.17 -5.11
C THR A 51 -21.21 -8.43 -4.21
N ILE A 52 -20.26 -9.24 -4.70
CA ILE A 52 -18.99 -9.50 -4.03
C ILE A 52 -17.91 -8.68 -4.73
N ALA A 53 -17.20 -7.86 -3.96
CA ALA A 53 -16.02 -7.13 -4.39
C ALA A 53 -14.76 -7.79 -3.84
N LYS A 54 -13.81 -8.08 -4.73
CA LYS A 54 -12.53 -8.74 -4.45
C LYS A 54 -11.38 -7.78 -4.74
N LEU A 55 -10.52 -7.59 -3.74
CA LEU A 55 -9.30 -6.80 -3.86
C LEU A 55 -8.17 -7.64 -4.46
N TRP A 56 -7.56 -7.13 -5.53
CA TRP A 56 -6.33 -7.65 -6.11
C TRP A 56 -5.18 -6.66 -5.90
N CYS A 57 -4.06 -7.15 -5.37
CA CYS A 57 -2.83 -6.37 -5.18
C CYS A 57 -1.69 -7.01 -5.98
N GLU A 58 -0.87 -6.18 -6.65
CA GLU A 58 0.21 -6.66 -7.52
C GLU A 58 1.45 -7.20 -6.74
N LEU A 59 1.72 -6.65 -5.55
CA LEU A 59 2.95 -6.93 -4.79
C LEU A 59 2.70 -7.59 -3.44
N ASN A 60 2.15 -6.82 -2.49
CA ASN A 60 1.91 -7.25 -1.12
C ASN A 60 0.60 -6.62 -0.61
N ARG A 61 0.00 -7.25 0.38
CA ARG A 61 -1.22 -6.78 1.05
C ARG A 61 -0.90 -6.37 2.49
N LYS A 62 -1.53 -5.30 2.99
CA LYS A 62 -1.61 -5.05 4.44
C LYS A 62 -2.65 -5.97 5.09
N GLU A 63 -2.64 -5.96 6.41
CA GLU A 63 -3.62 -6.67 7.22
C GLU A 63 -5.04 -6.12 7.00
N GLY A 64 -6.00 -7.01 6.81
CA GLY A 64 -7.40 -6.68 6.53
C GLY A 64 -8.08 -7.68 5.57
N PRO A 65 -9.39 -7.54 5.35
CA PRO A 65 -10.17 -8.41 4.48
C PRO A 65 -9.92 -8.10 2.99
N MET A 66 -9.85 -9.14 2.16
CA MET A 66 -9.68 -9.01 0.69
C MET A 66 -10.99 -9.11 -0.07
N TYR A 67 -12.06 -9.46 0.61
CA TYR A 67 -13.40 -9.59 0.06
C TYR A 67 -14.36 -8.76 0.90
N THR A 68 -15.34 -8.18 0.23
CA THR A 68 -16.49 -7.52 0.87
C THR A 68 -17.73 -7.79 0.05
N THR A 69 -18.86 -7.92 0.73
CA THR A 69 -20.14 -8.24 0.13
C THR A 69 -21.09 -7.08 0.35
N CYS A 70 -21.86 -6.72 -0.67
CA CYS A 70 -22.93 -5.75 -0.53
C CYS A 70 -24.08 -6.42 0.21
N VAL A 71 -24.42 -5.91 1.39
CA VAL A 71 -25.52 -6.38 2.24
C VAL A 71 -26.33 -5.18 2.68
N ASP A 72 -27.60 -5.15 2.31
CA ASP A 72 -28.55 -4.09 2.61
C ASP A 72 -28.03 -2.68 2.23
N GLY A 73 -27.27 -2.59 1.13
CA GLY A 73 -26.73 -1.33 0.62
C GLY A 73 -25.44 -0.85 1.30
N TYR A 74 -24.88 -1.66 2.20
CA TYR A 74 -23.59 -1.43 2.84
C TYR A 74 -22.59 -2.53 2.48
N TRP A 75 -21.32 -2.16 2.41
CA TRP A 75 -20.24 -3.13 2.25
C TRP A 75 -19.93 -3.80 3.59
N ASP A 76 -19.97 -5.13 3.65
CA ASP A 76 -19.55 -5.92 4.81
C ASP A 76 -18.45 -6.93 4.43
N PRO A 77 -17.22 -6.78 4.97
CA PRO A 77 -16.76 -5.69 5.83
C PRO A 77 -16.68 -4.32 5.13
N PRO A 78 -16.84 -3.20 5.87
CA PRO A 78 -16.96 -1.85 5.28
C PRO A 78 -15.65 -1.30 4.69
N LYS A 79 -14.52 -1.94 4.99
CA LYS A 79 -13.21 -1.54 4.50
C LYS A 79 -12.44 -2.77 4.06
N LEU A 80 -11.98 -2.74 2.81
CA LEU A 80 -11.01 -3.68 2.30
C LEU A 80 -9.60 -3.36 2.83
N ALA A 81 -8.72 -4.35 2.77
CA ALA A 81 -7.30 -4.17 3.00
C ALA A 81 -6.70 -3.11 2.04
N LYS A 82 -5.53 -2.58 2.40
CA LYS A 82 -4.76 -1.71 1.51
C LYS A 82 -3.66 -2.52 0.83
N CYS A 83 -3.44 -2.28 -0.45
CA CYS A 83 -2.25 -2.82 -1.11
C CYS A 83 -1.02 -2.11 -0.55
N GLU A 84 0.00 -2.89 -0.21
CA GLU A 84 1.29 -2.35 0.22
C GLU A 84 2.21 -2.35 -0.99
N ARG A 85 2.41 -1.16 -1.57
CA ARG A 85 3.63 -0.95 -2.34
C ARG A 85 4.78 -1.13 -1.37
N LYS A 86 5.59 -2.17 -1.56
CA LYS A 86 7.00 -2.04 -1.23
C LYS A 86 7.55 -0.99 -2.19
N GLY A 87 7.23 0.29 -1.95
CA GLY A 87 8.11 1.36 -2.37
C GLY A 87 9.51 0.94 -1.93
N PRO A 88 10.57 1.25 -2.67
CA PRO A 88 11.91 0.90 -2.23
C PRO A 88 11.97 1.38 -0.80
N LYS A 89 12.07 0.45 0.17
CA LYS A 89 12.40 0.85 1.53
C LYS A 89 13.67 1.62 1.24
N ARG A 90 13.65 2.95 1.35
CA ARG A 90 14.88 3.71 1.46
C ARG A 90 15.37 3.24 2.82
N ARG A 91 15.94 2.02 2.91
CA ARG A 91 16.69 1.60 4.08
C ARG A 91 17.86 2.55 3.99
N SER A 92 17.64 3.67 4.66
CA SER A 92 18.62 4.68 4.75
C SER A 92 19.49 4.21 5.88
N CYS A 93 20.77 4.00 5.58
CA CYS A 93 21.72 3.59 6.60
C CYS A 93 21.87 4.74 7.58
N LYS A 94 21.80 4.44 8.88
CA LYS A 94 22.13 5.41 9.91
C LYS A 94 23.64 5.67 9.90
N ASP A 95 24.05 6.84 10.36
CA ASP A 95 25.46 7.18 10.56
C ASP A 95 26.19 6.08 11.35
N ILE A 96 27.41 5.82 10.90
CA ILE A 96 28.33 4.86 11.48
C ILE A 96 28.87 5.52 12.74
N LYS A 97 28.70 4.85 13.88
CA LYS A 97 29.33 5.31 15.13
C LYS A 97 30.84 5.18 14.99
N HIS A 98 31.57 6.26 15.25
CA HIS A 98 33.03 6.28 15.23
C HIS A 98 33.58 6.93 16.51
N GLY A 99 34.83 6.62 16.83
CA GLY A 99 35.53 7.20 17.97
C GLY A 99 36.07 8.60 17.66
N PRO A 100 36.52 9.34 18.70
CA PRO A 100 37.00 10.72 18.55
C PRO A 100 38.25 10.85 17.66
N GLU A 101 39.03 9.77 17.52
CA GLU A 101 40.26 9.71 16.71
C GLU A 101 40.01 9.32 15.24
N SER A 102 38.75 9.42 14.80
CA SER A 102 38.40 9.13 13.41
C SER A 102 37.32 10.07 12.92
N ASN A 103 37.33 10.34 11.62
CA ASN A 103 36.28 11.08 10.92
C ASN A 103 35.65 10.18 9.85
N ILE A 104 34.34 10.32 9.63
CA ILE A 104 33.62 9.61 8.56
C ILE A 104 32.93 10.61 7.64
N THR A 105 33.30 10.56 6.37
CA THR A 105 32.70 11.35 5.30
C THR A 105 31.85 10.45 4.40
N TYR A 106 30.67 10.89 4.01
CA TYR A 106 29.77 10.12 3.16
C TYR A 106 29.67 10.72 1.75
N SER A 107 29.60 9.87 0.73
CA SER A 107 29.45 10.31 -0.66
C SER A 107 28.10 11.00 -0.94
N VAL A 108 27.05 10.63 -0.19
CA VAL A 108 25.72 11.24 -0.27
C VAL A 108 25.19 11.49 1.13
N THR A 109 24.98 12.75 1.50
CA THR A 109 24.41 13.15 2.79
C THR A 109 22.91 13.44 2.64
N ASN A 110 22.10 13.02 3.62
CA ASN A 110 20.74 13.57 3.77
C ASN A 110 20.58 14.27 5.10
N ALA A 111 19.57 15.13 5.18
CA ALA A 111 19.12 15.71 6.43
C ALA A 111 18.79 14.61 7.46
N LYS A 112 19.30 14.77 8.70
CA LYS A 112 19.07 13.90 9.88
C LYS A 112 19.89 12.59 9.98
N GLY A 113 21.10 12.52 9.44
CA GLY A 113 22.02 11.39 9.72
C GLY A 113 21.54 10.05 9.14
N ARG A 114 21.06 10.10 7.89
CA ARG A 114 20.51 8.97 7.16
C ARG A 114 21.01 8.98 5.72
N HIS A 115 21.54 7.88 5.24
CA HIS A 115 22.19 7.80 3.92
C HIS A 115 21.41 6.86 2.99
N PRO A 116 21.16 7.22 1.73
CA PRO A 116 20.44 6.32 0.82
C PRO A 116 21.23 5.02 0.57
N HIS A 117 20.55 4.01 0.03
CA HIS A 117 21.24 2.82 -0.49
C HIS A 117 22.32 3.24 -1.50
N LEU A 118 23.43 2.49 -1.51
CA LEU A 118 24.62 2.75 -2.36
C LEU A 118 25.44 3.99 -1.97
N SER A 119 25.25 4.53 -0.76
CA SER A 119 26.18 5.53 -0.22
C SER A 119 27.47 4.87 0.23
N THR A 120 28.60 5.49 -0.11
CA THR A 120 29.93 5.06 0.31
C THR A 120 30.37 5.92 1.49
N ALA A 121 30.90 5.29 2.54
CA ALA A 121 31.44 5.97 3.71
C ALA A 121 32.96 5.85 3.70
N LEU A 122 33.65 6.98 3.75
CA LEU A 122 35.09 7.10 3.85
C LEU A 122 35.46 7.36 5.31
N LYS A 123 36.28 6.49 5.92
CA LYS A 123 36.78 6.68 7.28
C LYS A 123 38.25 7.06 7.26
N GLU A 124 38.59 8.16 7.94
CA GLU A 124 39.95 8.64 8.12
C GLU A 124 40.33 8.58 9.62
N CYS A 125 41.50 8.02 9.94
CA CYS A 125 42.04 7.99 11.30
C CYS A 125 43.03 9.15 11.46
N ILE A 126 42.89 9.93 12.54
CA ILE A 126 43.63 11.19 12.73
C ILE A 126 45.11 10.93 13.09
N ASP A 127 45.42 9.79 13.71
CA ASP A 127 46.77 9.45 14.19
C ASP A 127 47.60 8.59 13.22
N GLY A 128 47.21 8.50 11.93
CA GLY A 128 47.92 7.68 10.94
C GLY A 128 47.92 6.18 11.21
N ALA A 129 47.14 5.72 12.21
CA ALA A 129 46.98 4.31 12.54
C ALA A 129 46.37 3.55 11.35
N PRO A 130 46.91 2.37 10.97
CA PRO A 130 46.39 1.60 9.85
C PRO A 130 44.96 1.15 10.15
N VAL A 131 44.05 1.38 9.20
CA VAL A 131 42.69 0.87 9.30
C VAL A 131 42.77 -0.66 9.19
N LEU A 132 42.37 -1.38 10.23
CA LEU A 132 42.30 -2.84 10.22
C LEU A 132 41.07 -3.26 9.37
N GLY A 133 41.23 -3.30 8.04
CA GLY A 133 40.15 -3.48 7.05
C GLY A 133 40.68 -3.63 5.61
N THR A 134 39.79 -3.85 4.64
CA THR A 134 40.14 -4.16 3.24
C THR A 134 40.56 -2.89 2.49
N ILE A 135 41.86 -2.71 2.29
CA ILE A 135 42.46 -1.58 1.58
C ILE A 135 42.28 -1.74 0.06
N PHE A 136 41.69 -0.74 -0.61
CA PHE A 136 41.92 -0.45 -2.03
C PHE A 136 42.63 0.90 -2.14
N GLN A 137 43.90 0.89 -2.55
CA GLN A 137 44.57 2.11 -3.05
C GLN A 137 44.55 2.07 -4.58
N PRO A 138 44.31 3.22 -5.21
CA PRO A 138 45.41 3.78 -5.97
C PRO A 138 45.60 5.29 -5.75
N LEU A 139 46.87 5.67 -5.60
CA LEU A 139 47.49 6.99 -5.78
C LEU A 139 46.81 8.22 -5.14
N ASN A 140 47.56 8.82 -4.21
CA ASN A 140 47.28 10.02 -3.39
C ASN A 140 46.39 9.76 -2.16
N ASN A 141 47.00 9.22 -1.09
CA ASN A 141 46.61 9.33 0.33
C ASN A 141 45.12 9.33 0.72
N VAL A 142 44.23 8.78 -0.09
CA VAL A 142 42.80 8.64 0.19
C VAL A 142 42.47 7.15 0.00
N ILE A 143 42.29 6.45 1.12
CA ILE A 143 41.95 5.04 1.14
C ILE A 143 40.43 4.94 0.98
N LEU A 144 39.95 4.63 -0.23
CA LEU A 144 38.53 4.35 -0.46
C LEU A 144 38.23 2.91 -0.02
N GLU A 145 37.60 2.76 1.14
CA GLU A 145 37.05 1.47 1.57
C GLU A 145 35.63 1.30 1.01
N GLU A 146 35.43 0.35 0.09
CA GLU A 146 34.10 -0.15 -0.27
C GLU A 146 33.59 -1.10 0.84
N LEU A 147 33.19 -0.53 1.98
CA LEU A 147 32.62 -1.31 3.08
C LEU A 147 31.18 -1.76 2.78
N LYS A 148 31.05 -3.06 2.52
CA LYS A 148 29.83 -3.89 2.59
C LYS A 148 28.60 -3.26 1.92
N LYS A 149 28.34 -3.74 0.70
CA LYS A 149 27.02 -3.74 0.06
C LYS A 149 26.00 -4.42 0.99
N PHE A 150 25.32 -3.64 1.82
CA PHE A 150 24.24 -4.12 2.70
C PHE A 150 23.06 -4.56 1.82
N ARG A 151 22.91 -5.88 1.69
CA ARG A 151 21.78 -6.57 1.04
C ARG A 151 20.55 -6.59 1.98
#